data_AF-W1Y295-F1
#
_entry.id   AF-W1Y295-F1
#
_cell.length_a   1.000
_cell.length_b   1.000
_cell.length_c   1.000
_cell.angle_alpha   90.00
_cell.angle_beta   90.00
_cell.angle_gamma   90.00
#
_symmetry.space_group_name_H-M   'P 1'
#
loop_
_entity.id
_entity.type
_entity.pdbx_description
1 polymer ?
#
loop_
_entity_poly.entity_id
_entity_poly.type
_entity_poly.pdbx_seq_one_letter_code
_entity_poly.pdbx_strand_id
1 'polypeptide(L)'
;VEKVQGGDTVKFQAGDNLEVKQDGTTFTYSLAKDVKGLNSVTVGDENGPSTKITPAGTTVKDAAGNATTVNGAGMTINPANSA
;
A
#
# COMPACT_ATOMS: atom_id res chain seq x y z
N VAL A 1 3.98 -23.10 18.12
CA VAL A 1 2.67 -22.46 18.39
C VAL A 1 2.43 -22.44 19.88
N GLU A 2 2.05 -21.30 20.43
CA GLU A 2 1.76 -21.16 21.86
C GLU A 2 0.29 -21.52 22.12
N LYS A 3 0.01 -22.31 23.14
CA LYS A 3 -1.37 -22.71 23.49
C LYS A 3 -1.95 -21.66 24.43
N VAL A 4 -3.12 -21.13 24.07
CA VAL A 4 -3.92 -20.25 24.93
C VAL A 4 -4.92 -21.12 25.71
N GLN A 5 -4.96 -20.95 27.03
CA GLN A 5 -5.81 -21.67 27.98
C GLN A 5 -6.82 -20.73 28.65
N GLY A 6 -7.79 -21.30 29.36
CA GLY A 6 -8.76 -20.51 30.11
C GLY A 6 -8.08 -19.70 31.21
N GLY A 7 -8.23 -18.37 31.17
CA GLY A 7 -7.58 -17.44 32.10
C GLY A 7 -6.37 -16.71 31.49
N ASP A 8 -5.89 -17.14 30.32
CA ASP A 8 -4.78 -16.47 29.65
C ASP A 8 -5.20 -15.12 29.08
N THR A 9 -4.29 -14.15 29.16
CA THR A 9 -4.45 -12.83 28.54
C THR A 9 -3.80 -12.84 27.17
N VAL A 10 -4.61 -12.68 26.12
CA VAL A 10 -4.13 -12.50 24.75
C VAL A 10 -3.97 -11.00 24.48
N LYS A 11 -2.80 -10.61 23.95
CA LYS A 11 -2.53 -9.21 23.57
C LYS A 11 -2.58 -9.07 22.06
N PHE A 12 -3.36 -8.11 21.59
CA PHE A 12 -3.36 -7.67 20.19
C PHE A 12 -2.58 -6.37 20.10
N GLN A 13 -1.39 -6.43 19.51
CA GLN A 13 -0.55 -5.27 19.27
C GLN A 13 -0.62 -4.92 17.79
N ALA A 14 -0.95 -3.67 17.48
CA ALA A 14 -0.89 -3.18 16.12
C ALA A 14 0.55 -2.77 15.79
N GLY A 15 1.02 -3.14 14.60
CA GLY A 15 2.29 -2.65 14.05
C GLY A 15 2.12 -1.27 13.40
N ASP A 16 3.14 -0.84 12.65
CA ASP A 16 3.08 0.44 11.94
C ASP A 16 1.88 0.50 10.98
N ASN A 17 1.23 1.67 10.94
CA ASN A 17 0.11 1.99 10.06
C ASN A 17 -1.18 1.18 10.27
N LEU A 18 -1.24 0.28 11.25
CA LEU A 18 -2.45 -0.45 11.64
C LEU A 18 -2.99 0.15 12.94
N GLU A 19 -4.31 0.34 13.00
CA GLU A 19 -5.03 0.68 14.21
C GLU A 19 -5.98 -0.46 14.57
N VAL A 20 -5.98 -0.83 15.85
CA VAL A 20 -6.90 -1.83 16.40
C VAL A 20 -7.66 -1.20 17.55
N LYS A 21 -8.98 -1.12 17.41
CA LYS A 21 -9.89 -0.67 18.47
C LYS A 21 -10.72 -1.84 18.96
N GLN A 22 -10.72 -2.05 20.28
CA GLN A 22 -11.58 -3.03 20.93
C GLN A 22 -12.73 -2.33 21.67
N ASP A 23 -13.94 -2.81 21.45
CA ASP A 23 -15.13 -2.45 22.23
C ASP A 23 -15.85 -3.75 22.64
N GLY A 24 -15.68 -4.14 23.91
CA GLY A 24 -16.10 -5.46 24.40
C GLY A 24 -15.49 -6.59 23.59
N THR A 25 -16.33 -7.32 22.86
CA THR A 25 -15.96 -8.45 22.00
C THR A 25 -15.80 -8.07 20.52
N THR A 26 -15.98 -6.79 20.17
CA THR A 26 -15.85 -6.29 18.80
C THR A 26 -14.48 -5.66 18.59
N PHE A 27 -13.82 -6.05 17.51
CA PHE A 27 -12.53 -5.51 17.09
C PHE A 27 -12.69 -4.83 15.73
N THR A 28 -12.30 -3.56 15.67
CA THR A 28 -12.28 -2.79 14.42
C THR A 28 -10.83 -2.58 14.01
N TYR A 29 -10.54 -2.91 12.75
CA TYR A 29 -9.25 -2.73 12.13
C TYR A 29 -9.34 -1.59 11.11
N SER A 30 -8.40 -0.67 11.17
CA SER A 30 -8.28 0.44 10.21
C SER A 30 -6.81 0.70 9.88
N LEU A 31 -6.58 1.39 8.77
CA LEU A 31 -5.29 2.00 8.52
C LEU A 31 -5.17 3.29 9.35
N ALA A 32 -3.95 3.62 9.76
CA ALA A 32 -3.65 4.92 10.35
C ALA A 32 -4.00 6.05 9.38
N LYS A 33 -4.39 7.21 9.92
CA LYS A 33 -4.71 8.41 9.13
C LYS A 33 -3.58 8.80 8.16
N ASP A 34 -2.34 8.69 8.63
CA ASP A 34 -1.14 8.86 7.83
C ASP A 34 -0.38 7.54 7.76
N VAL A 35 -0.21 7.00 6.55
CA VAL A 35 0.54 5.77 6.31
C VAL A 35 1.98 6.12 5.96
N LYS A 36 2.95 5.68 6.77
CA LYS A 36 4.37 6.06 6.69
C LYS A 36 5.28 4.84 6.55
N GLY A 37 6.49 5.04 6.05
CA GLY A 37 7.50 3.98 5.96
C GLY A 37 7.21 2.88 4.93
N LEU A 38 6.31 3.13 3.98
CA LEU A 38 6.06 2.19 2.88
C LEU A 38 7.19 2.22 1.85
N ASN A 39 7.53 1.03 1.33
CA ASN A 39 8.46 0.90 0.20
C ASN A 39 7.77 1.10 -1.14
N SER A 40 6.50 0.69 -1.27
CA SER A 40 5.72 0.85 -2.48
C SER A 40 4.22 0.77 -2.23
N VAL A 41 3.45 1.51 -3.04
CA VAL A 41 2.00 1.30 -3.21
C VAL A 41 1.75 1.04 -4.69
N THR A 42 1.06 -0.05 -5.00
CA THR A 42 0.62 -0.37 -6.36
C THR A 42 -0.89 -0.47 -6.37
N VAL A 43 -1.52 0.27 -7.27
CA VAL A 43 -2.95 0.15 -7.58
C VAL A 43 -3.07 -0.43 -8.98
N GLY A 44 -3.83 -1.50 -9.14
CA GLY A 44 -3.99 -2.21 -10.42
C GLY A 44 -3.04 -3.40 -10.58
N ASP A 45 -2.87 -3.84 -11.82
CA ASP A 45 -2.08 -5.02 -12.19
C ASP A 45 -0.74 -4.57 -12.81
N GLU A 46 0.37 -5.21 -12.43
CA GLU A 46 1.71 -4.86 -12.92
C GLU A 46 1.86 -5.05 -14.45
N ASN A 47 1.10 -5.97 -15.03
CA ASN A 47 1.02 -6.20 -16.47
C ASN A 47 -0.10 -5.37 -17.14
N GLY A 48 -1.06 -4.84 -16.38
CA GLY A 48 -2.18 -4.02 -16.85
C GLY A 48 -2.04 -2.52 -16.55
N PRO A 49 -3.18 -1.79 -16.56
CA PRO A 49 -3.25 -0.43 -16.02
C PRO A 49 -2.84 -0.43 -14.55
N SER A 50 -1.90 0.44 -14.20
CA SER A 50 -1.41 0.53 -12.84
C SER A 50 -0.93 1.92 -12.47
N THR A 51 -0.93 2.19 -11.16
CA THR A 51 -0.21 3.30 -10.55
C THR A 51 0.73 2.73 -9.50
N LYS A 52 2.03 2.99 -9.64
CA LYS A 52 3.06 2.55 -8.71
C LYS A 52 3.72 3.77 -8.09
N ILE A 53 3.65 3.88 -6.77
CA ILE A 53 4.30 4.92 -5.96
C ILE A 53 5.45 4.26 -5.21
N THR A 54 6.62 4.88 -5.26
CA THR A 54 7.82 4.47 -4.53
C THR A 54 8.55 5.71 -4.03
N PRO A 55 9.54 5.59 -3.11
CA PRO A 55 10.41 6.70 -2.77
C PRO A 55 11.13 7.34 -3.98
N ALA A 56 11.32 6.59 -5.07
CA ALA A 56 11.94 7.10 -6.30
C ALA A 56 10.99 7.95 -7.16
N GLY A 57 9.67 7.86 -6.96
CA GLY A 57 8.68 8.56 -7.79
C GLY A 57 7.40 7.77 -8.00
N THR A 58 6.53 8.32 -8.85
CA THR A 58 5.23 7.76 -9.23
C THR A 58 5.21 7.45 -10.73
N THR A 59 4.75 6.25 -11.08
CA THR A 59 4.51 5.85 -12.47
C THR A 59 3.06 5.44 -12.64
N VAL A 60 2.40 5.99 -13.65
CA VAL A 60 1.06 5.60 -14.09
C VAL A 60 1.18 4.95 -15.46
N LYS A 61 0.56 3.78 -15.65
CA LYS A 61 0.52 3.02 -16.90
C LYS A 61 -0.93 2.71 -17.26
N ASP A 62 -1.27 2.75 -18.54
CA ASP A 62 -2.57 2.28 -19.04
C ASP A 62 -2.47 0.92 -19.75
N ALA A 63 -3.63 0.39 -20.17
CA ALA A 63 -3.70 -0.89 -20.88
C ALA A 63 -3.06 -0.85 -22.28
N ALA A 64 -2.97 0.33 -22.88
CA ALA A 64 -2.37 0.51 -24.21
C ALA A 64 -0.83 0.55 -24.12
N GLY A 65 -0.25 0.62 -22.93
CA GLY A 65 1.20 0.69 -22.71
C GLY A 65 1.73 2.12 -22.62
N ASN A 66 0.85 3.14 -22.60
CA ASN A 66 1.27 4.51 -22.33
C ASN A 66 1.66 4.61 -20.85
N ALA A 67 2.72 5.36 -20.56
CA ALA A 67 3.18 5.61 -19.20
C ALA A 67 3.48 7.07 -18.95
N THR A 68 3.23 7.55 -17.74
CA THR A 68 3.74 8.82 -17.22
C THR A 68 4.49 8.56 -15.94
N THR A 69 5.71 9.07 -15.84
CA THR A 69 6.53 8.97 -14.63
C THR A 69 6.84 10.37 -14.12
N VAL A 70 6.62 10.58 -12.82
CA VAL A 70 7.05 11.77 -12.08
C VAL A 70 8.06 11.35 -11.03
N ASN A 71 9.28 11.84 -11.13
CA ASN A 71 10.38 11.51 -10.21
C ASN A 71 11.30 12.73 -9.99
N GLY A 72 12.45 12.52 -9.35
CA GLY A 72 13.42 13.59 -9.09
C GLY A 72 13.97 14.28 -10.35
N ALA A 73 13.84 13.69 -11.54
CA ALA A 73 14.23 14.28 -12.81
C ALA A 73 13.10 15.09 -13.48
N GLY A 74 11.90 15.12 -12.89
CA GLY A 74 10.72 15.80 -13.44
C GLY A 74 9.66 14.82 -13.94
N MET A 75 8.92 15.24 -14.97
CA MET A 75 7.84 14.46 -15.58
C MET A 75 8.28 13.94 -16.95
N THR A 76 8.14 12.63 -17.17
CA THR A 76 8.36 11.96 -18.45
C THR A 76 7.06 11.31 -18.90
N ILE A 77 6.66 11.55 -20.16
CA ILE A 77 5.52 10.88 -20.81
C ILE A 77 6.08 9.94 -21.87
N ASN A 78 5.71 8.66 -21.80
CA ASN A 78 6.18 7.59 -22.66
C ASN A 78 4.98 6.93 -23.38
N PRO A 79 4.61 7.40 -24.58
CA PRO A 79 3.53 6.81 -25.36
C PRO A 79 3.89 5.42 -25.89
N ALA A 80 2.90 4.52 -25.97
CA ALA A 80 3.08 3.15 -26.44
C ALA A 80 3.56 3.06 -27.89
N ASN A 81 3.11 3.97 -28.74
CA ASN A 81 3.44 4.05 -30.16
C ASN A 81 4.34 5.25 -30.46
N SER A 82 5.45 5.38 -29.73
CA SER A 82 6.45 6.39 -30.06
C SER A 82 7.09 6.03 -31.41
N ALA A 83 6.70 6.75 -32.46
CA ALA A 83 7.29 6.67 -33.80
C ALA A 83 8.71 7.25 -33.82
#